data_AF-A0A1V5LI24-F1
#
_entry.id   AF-A0A1V5LI24-F1
#
_cell.length_a   1.000
_cell.length_b   1.000
_cell.length_c   1.000
_cell.angle_alpha   90.00
_cell.angle_beta   90.00
_cell.angle_gamma   90.00
#
_symmetry.space_group_name_H-M   'P 1'
#
loop_
_entity.id
_entity.type
_entity.pdbx_description
1 polymer ?
#
loop_
_entity_poly.entity_id
_entity_poly.type
_entity_poly.pdbx_seq_one_letter_code
_entity_poly.pdbx_strand_id
1 'polypeptide(L)'
;MVLKTGTRSQLWAKLDEENRPYSICPHYDGDSRTKVLLSQRLKYNNRPLDGRYLAWVNPNSNTPGLGGLPGDYTIIFECPDYAYCNFMEVPCVTTVQLTAAAKDISIFNSKEEYREYANKVCPIGSVMTAGTTGAATPAYLPDAYICAEVLQTQVFENPYTHYYFQWALVQAGAAQFDVCVDAAILEIPMVAGGVVAGNFHISGRIVLE
;
A
#
# COMPACT_ATOMS: atom_id res chain seq x y z
N MET A 1 2.10 -8.12 -18.43
CA MET A 1 2.51 -9.49 -18.06
C MET A 1 2.75 -9.54 -16.55
N VAL A 2 2.44 -10.64 -15.87
CA VAL A 2 2.77 -10.82 -14.45
C VAL A 2 3.67 -12.02 -14.26
N LEU A 3 4.78 -11.83 -13.55
CA LEU A 3 5.64 -12.89 -13.05
C LEU A 3 5.27 -13.15 -11.59
N LYS A 4 4.99 -14.40 -11.23
CA LYS A 4 4.69 -14.82 -9.86
C LYS A 4 5.80 -15.72 -9.35
N THR A 5 6.23 -15.52 -8.11
CA THR A 5 7.34 -16.27 -7.52
C THR A 5 6.91 -17.52 -6.75
N GLY A 6 5.61 -17.81 -6.63
CA GLY A 6 5.13 -18.87 -5.74
C GLY A 6 5.11 -18.48 -4.25
N THR A 7 5.80 -17.40 -3.87
CA THR A 7 5.76 -16.78 -2.53
C THR A 7 4.85 -15.57 -2.48
N ARG A 8 3.81 -15.54 -3.32
CA ARG A 8 2.84 -14.43 -3.47
C ARG A 8 3.43 -13.09 -3.94
N SER A 9 4.75 -12.95 -4.01
CA SER A 9 5.42 -11.83 -4.67
C SER A 9 5.12 -11.85 -6.17
N GLN A 10 4.84 -10.67 -6.71
CA GLN A 10 4.50 -10.45 -8.10
C GLN A 10 5.35 -9.33 -8.67
N LEU A 11 5.78 -9.50 -9.92
CA LEU A 11 6.37 -8.43 -10.71
C LEU A 11 5.55 -8.23 -11.96
N TRP A 12 4.94 -7.05 -12.08
CA TRP A 12 4.11 -6.70 -13.21
C TRP A 12 4.92 -5.90 -14.22
N ALA A 13 5.23 -6.52 -15.35
CA ALA A 13 5.87 -5.85 -16.47
C ALA A 13 4.82 -5.24 -17.40
N LYS A 14 4.94 -3.94 -17.64
CA LYS A 14 4.13 -3.20 -18.62
C LYS A 14 4.89 -3.15 -19.93
N LEU A 15 4.20 -3.53 -21.00
CA LEU A 15 4.78 -3.64 -22.33
C LEU A 15 4.19 -2.56 -23.24
N ASP A 16 5.02 -2.01 -24.13
CA ASP A 16 4.56 -1.13 -25.21
C ASP A 16 3.94 -1.94 -26.37
N GLU A 17 3.56 -1.26 -27.44
CA GLU A 17 2.94 -1.89 -28.63
C GLU A 17 3.89 -2.87 -29.34
N GLU A 18 5.20 -2.71 -29.17
CA GLU A 18 6.24 -3.63 -29.68
C GLU A 18 6.62 -4.73 -28.68
N ASN A 19 5.86 -4.91 -27.59
CA ASN A 19 6.12 -5.87 -26.50
C ASN A 19 7.41 -5.62 -25.71
N ARG A 20 7.96 -4.41 -25.72
CA ARG A 20 9.14 -4.05 -24.92
C ARG A 20 8.71 -3.60 -23.52
N PRO A 21 9.39 -4.08 -22.45
CA PRO A 21 9.08 -3.63 -21.10
C PRO A 21 9.50 -2.17 -20.91
N TYR A 22 8.57 -1.33 -20.46
CA TYR A 22 8.85 0.10 -20.19
C TYR A 22 8.62 0.48 -18.71
N SER A 23 7.95 -0.38 -17.94
CA SER A 23 7.67 -0.17 -16.52
C SER A 23 7.58 -1.52 -15.80
N ILE A 24 8.01 -1.54 -14.54
CA ILE A 24 7.85 -2.67 -13.63
C ILE A 24 7.17 -2.19 -12.36
N CYS A 25 6.15 -2.91 -11.91
CA CYS A 25 5.43 -2.63 -10.68
C CYS A 25 5.51 -3.86 -9.77
N PRO A 26 6.33 -3.83 -8.70
CA PRO A 26 6.35 -4.88 -7.71
C PRO A 26 5.07 -4.84 -6.87
N HIS A 27 4.55 -6.01 -6.53
CA HIS A 27 3.36 -6.15 -5.71
C HIS A 27 3.41 -7.45 -4.92
N TYR A 28 2.70 -7.53 -3.79
CA TYR A 28 2.59 -8.75 -3.01
C TYR A 28 1.11 -9.10 -2.87
N ASP A 29 0.73 -10.26 -3.40
CA ASP A 29 -0.66 -10.74 -3.46
C ASP A 29 -1.10 -11.26 -2.10
N GLY A 30 -1.27 -10.36 -1.15
CA GLY A 30 -1.40 -10.64 0.27
C GLY A 30 -2.83 -10.76 0.79
N ASP A 31 -2.95 -10.72 2.12
CA ASP A 31 -4.20 -11.02 2.83
C ASP A 31 -4.96 -9.76 3.24
N SER A 32 -4.37 -8.57 3.11
CA SER A 32 -5.06 -7.33 3.47
C SER A 32 -6.34 -7.14 2.67
N ARG A 33 -7.40 -6.71 3.35
CA ARG A 33 -8.66 -6.33 2.70
C ARG A 33 -9.14 -5.03 3.32
N THR A 34 -9.09 -3.96 2.53
CA THR A 34 -9.50 -2.63 2.96
C THR A 34 -10.67 -2.16 2.10
N LYS A 35 -11.81 -1.89 2.75
CA LYS A 35 -12.95 -1.25 2.09
C LYS A 35 -12.62 0.23 1.86
N VAL A 36 -12.74 0.66 0.61
CA VAL A 36 -12.42 2.03 0.19
C VAL A 36 -13.48 2.59 -0.74
N LEU A 37 -13.58 3.91 -0.80
CA LEU A 37 -14.18 4.63 -1.91
C LEU A 37 -13.05 5.07 -2.85
N LEU A 38 -12.96 4.45 -4.03
CA LEU A 38 -12.13 4.97 -5.11
C LEU A 38 -12.78 6.26 -5.59
N SER A 39 -12.11 7.40 -5.42
CA SER A 39 -12.67 8.72 -5.74
C SER A 39 -12.13 9.28 -7.04
N GLN A 40 -10.90 8.93 -7.42
CA GLN A 40 -10.28 9.43 -8.64
C GLN A 40 -9.34 8.40 -9.27
N ARG A 41 -9.35 8.38 -10.61
CA ARG A 41 -8.35 7.73 -11.46
C ARG A 41 -7.23 8.72 -11.77
N LEU A 42 -5.99 8.31 -11.50
CA LEU A 42 -4.81 9.11 -11.76
C LEU A 42 -4.01 8.45 -12.88
N LYS A 43 -4.11 9.02 -14.09
CA LYS A 43 -3.52 8.47 -15.32
C LYS A 43 -2.19 9.13 -15.65
N TYR A 44 -1.35 8.40 -16.37
CA TYR A 44 -0.20 8.95 -17.08
C TYR A 44 -0.55 9.16 -18.55
N ASN A 45 -0.22 10.34 -19.10
CA ASN A 45 -0.59 10.70 -20.48
C ASN A 45 -0.06 9.70 -21.53
N ASN A 46 1.13 9.11 -21.31
CA ASN A 46 1.80 8.23 -22.28
C ASN A 46 2.09 6.82 -21.72
N ARG A 47 1.36 6.39 -20.68
CA ARG A 47 1.53 5.06 -20.08
C ARG A 47 0.15 4.47 -19.76
N PRO A 48 -0.58 3.98 -20.78
CA PRO A 48 -1.98 3.57 -20.61
C PRO A 48 -2.16 2.36 -19.69
N LEU A 49 -1.12 1.54 -19.51
CA LEU A 49 -1.15 0.38 -18.61
C LEU A 49 -0.84 0.73 -17.16
N ASP A 50 -0.36 1.96 -16.90
CA ASP A 50 -0.02 2.45 -15.57
C ASP A 50 -1.07 3.42 -15.07
N GLY A 51 -1.28 3.40 -13.76
CA GLY A 51 -2.12 4.37 -13.12
C GLY A 51 -2.25 4.11 -11.63
N ARG A 52 -2.79 5.11 -10.97
CA ARG A 52 -3.01 5.12 -9.53
C ARG A 52 -4.48 5.41 -9.26
N TYR A 53 -4.89 5.11 -8.04
CA TYR A 53 -6.17 5.54 -7.52
C TYR A 53 -5.96 6.42 -6.29
N LEU A 54 -6.75 7.48 -6.20
CA LEU A 54 -7.01 8.14 -4.92
C LEU A 54 -8.20 7.45 -4.29
N ALA A 55 -8.04 7.01 -3.05
CA ALA A 55 -9.06 6.25 -2.33
C ALA A 55 -9.27 6.82 -0.93
N TRP A 56 -10.52 6.85 -0.48
CA TRP A 56 -10.88 7.14 0.90
C TRP A 56 -11.05 5.84 1.67
N VAL A 57 -10.35 5.73 2.79
CA VAL A 57 -10.45 4.58 3.69
C VAL A 57 -11.69 4.73 4.58
N ASN A 58 -12.33 3.60 4.88
CA ASN A 58 -13.56 3.53 5.69
C ASN A 58 -14.65 4.46 5.17
N PRO A 59 -15.11 4.23 3.93
CA PRO A 59 -16.02 5.16 3.28
C PRO A 59 -17.37 5.23 4.01
N ASN A 60 -17.91 6.43 4.14
CA ASN A 60 -19.23 6.71 4.69
C ASN A 60 -20.21 7.14 3.59
N SER A 61 -21.40 7.61 3.97
CA SER A 61 -22.45 8.00 3.01
C SER A 61 -22.27 9.40 2.41
N ASN A 62 -21.23 10.15 2.79
CA ASN A 62 -20.99 11.48 2.25
C ASN A 62 -20.49 11.41 0.81
N THR A 63 -20.86 12.40 0.02
CA THR A 63 -20.47 12.49 -1.39
C THR A 63 -19.15 13.27 -1.53
N PRO A 64 -18.15 12.76 -2.26
CA PRO A 64 -16.94 13.52 -2.56
C PRO A 64 -17.27 14.91 -3.14
N GLY A 65 -16.79 15.96 -2.49
CA GLY A 65 -16.99 17.35 -2.93
C GLY A 65 -18.33 17.99 -2.57
N LEU A 66 -19.25 17.26 -1.91
CA LEU A 66 -20.56 17.79 -1.47
C LEU A 66 -20.85 17.36 -0.03
N GLY A 67 -20.35 18.14 0.93
CA GLY A 67 -20.60 17.97 2.36
C GLY A 67 -19.78 16.84 3.01
N GLY A 68 -19.09 17.15 4.10
CA GLY A 68 -18.32 16.18 4.90
C GLY A 68 -17.15 15.52 4.18
N LEU A 69 -16.33 14.78 4.94
CA LEU A 69 -15.31 13.90 4.36
C LEU A 69 -15.96 12.54 4.03
N PRO A 70 -15.75 11.96 2.85
CA PRO A 70 -16.37 10.70 2.43
C PRO A 70 -15.70 9.44 3.00
N GLY A 71 -14.69 9.61 3.85
CA GLY A 71 -14.05 8.58 4.66
C GLY A 71 -13.09 9.21 5.68
N ASP A 72 -12.36 8.38 6.42
CA ASP A 72 -11.53 8.83 7.54
C ASP A 72 -10.27 9.56 7.06
N TYR A 73 -9.62 9.04 6.03
CA TYR A 73 -8.43 9.61 5.41
C TYR A 73 -8.23 9.09 3.98
N THR A 74 -7.31 9.70 3.23
CA THR A 74 -7.00 9.32 1.86
C THR A 74 -5.70 8.52 1.76
N ILE A 75 -5.70 7.56 0.84
CA ILE A 75 -4.52 6.86 0.37
C ILE A 75 -4.41 6.96 -1.14
N ILE A 76 -3.19 6.98 -1.64
CA ILE A 76 -2.90 6.83 -3.07
C ILE A 76 -2.11 5.54 -3.21
N PHE A 77 -2.52 4.68 -4.15
CA PHE A 77 -1.80 3.46 -4.45
C PHE A 77 -1.61 3.29 -5.95
N GLU A 78 -0.47 2.72 -6.33
CA GLU A 78 -0.23 2.26 -7.70
C GLU A 78 -0.96 0.95 -7.95
N CYS A 79 -1.62 0.83 -9.11
CA CYS A 79 -2.41 -0.34 -9.44
C CYS A 79 -1.70 -1.20 -10.48
N PRO A 80 -1.16 -2.38 -10.10
CA PRO A 80 -0.41 -3.24 -11.03
C PRO A 80 -1.24 -3.73 -12.23
N ASP A 81 -2.55 -3.80 -12.09
CA ASP A 81 -3.52 -4.15 -13.14
C ASP A 81 -4.46 -2.99 -13.50
N TYR A 82 -3.97 -1.75 -13.40
CA TYR A 82 -4.74 -0.51 -13.65
C TYR A 82 -5.60 -0.54 -14.92
N ALA A 83 -5.00 -0.87 -16.07
CA ALA A 83 -5.72 -0.90 -17.35
C ALA A 83 -6.79 -1.99 -17.41
N TYR A 84 -6.60 -3.12 -16.73
CA TYR A 84 -7.61 -4.17 -16.64
C TYR A 84 -8.86 -3.65 -15.91
N CYS A 85 -8.66 -2.81 -14.90
CA CYS A 85 -9.75 -2.25 -14.10
C CYS A 85 -10.51 -1.10 -14.81
N ASN A 86 -10.27 -0.81 -16.10
CA ASN A 86 -10.93 0.30 -16.81
C ASN A 86 -12.45 0.19 -16.92
N PHE A 87 -13.03 -1.01 -16.76
CA PHE A 87 -14.48 -1.20 -16.76
C PHE A 87 -15.18 -0.60 -15.54
N MET A 88 -14.46 -0.31 -14.46
CA MET A 88 -15.05 0.24 -13.24
C MET A 88 -15.35 1.72 -13.36
N GLU A 89 -16.58 2.11 -13.09
CA GLU A 89 -16.95 3.51 -12.90
C GLU A 89 -16.38 4.03 -11.58
N VAL A 90 -15.85 5.25 -11.60
CA VAL A 90 -15.29 5.94 -10.42
C VAL A 90 -15.99 7.30 -10.33
N PRO A 91 -16.53 7.71 -9.16
CA PRO A 91 -16.29 7.12 -7.85
C PRO A 91 -17.09 5.84 -7.56
N CYS A 92 -16.49 4.89 -6.83
CA CYS A 92 -17.17 3.66 -6.39
C CYS A 92 -16.59 3.09 -5.10
N VAL A 93 -17.44 2.40 -4.33
CA VAL A 93 -17.02 1.66 -3.13
C VAL A 93 -16.62 0.25 -3.54
N THR A 94 -15.45 -0.20 -3.10
CA THR A 94 -14.93 -1.54 -3.38
C THR A 94 -13.97 -1.99 -2.27
N THR A 95 -13.47 -3.22 -2.39
CA THR A 95 -12.41 -3.76 -1.54
C THR A 95 -11.09 -3.75 -2.31
N VAL A 96 -10.03 -3.26 -1.67
CA VAL A 96 -8.68 -3.25 -2.21
C VAL A 96 -7.77 -4.04 -1.30
N GLN A 97 -6.91 -4.87 -1.89
CA GLN A 97 -5.75 -5.46 -1.23
C GLN A 97 -4.56 -4.54 -1.43
N LEU A 98 -3.90 -4.15 -0.35
CA LEU A 98 -2.85 -3.13 -0.32
C LEU A 98 -1.52 -3.75 0.13
N THR A 99 -0.47 -3.51 -0.64
CA THR A 99 0.91 -3.84 -0.27
C THR A 99 1.67 -2.57 0.06
N ALA A 100 2.39 -2.59 1.17
CA ALA A 100 3.30 -1.53 1.60
C ALA A 100 4.74 -2.06 1.53
N ALA A 101 5.47 -1.70 0.48
CA ALA A 101 6.89 -2.06 0.35
C ALA A 101 7.75 -1.03 1.09
N ALA A 102 8.51 -1.49 2.09
CA ALA A 102 9.30 -0.60 2.93
C ALA A 102 10.43 0.09 2.16
N LYS A 103 10.56 1.40 2.36
CA LYS A 103 11.74 2.20 1.95
C LYS A 103 12.67 2.42 3.14
N ASP A 104 12.06 2.69 4.29
CA ASP A 104 12.66 2.72 5.61
C ASP A 104 11.62 2.22 6.61
N ILE A 105 12.08 1.61 7.71
CA ILE A 105 11.20 1.04 8.71
C ILE A 105 11.89 0.95 10.07
N SER A 106 11.11 1.20 11.11
CA SER A 106 11.44 0.92 12.50
C SER A 106 10.46 -0.12 13.04
N ILE A 107 11.00 -1.09 13.77
CA ILE A 107 10.25 -2.22 14.33
C ILE A 107 10.29 -2.11 15.84
N PHE A 108 9.16 -2.39 16.48
CA PHE A 108 9.02 -2.45 17.92
C PHE A 108 8.31 -3.76 18.28
N ASN A 109 8.78 -4.45 19.31
CA ASN A 109 8.23 -5.74 19.71
C ASN A 109 6.87 -5.62 20.40
N SER A 110 6.51 -4.42 20.86
CA SER A 110 5.22 -4.16 21.50
C SER A 110 4.73 -2.73 21.27
N LYS A 111 3.45 -2.52 21.57
CA LYS A 111 2.84 -1.18 21.56
C LYS A 111 3.40 -0.29 22.67
N GLU A 112 3.76 -0.89 23.79
CA GLU A 112 4.37 -0.20 24.94
C GLU A 112 5.75 0.35 24.58
N GLU A 113 6.59 -0.45 23.92
CA GLU A 113 7.90 -0.03 23.44
C GLU A 113 7.77 1.18 22.48
N TYR A 114 6.81 1.14 21.56
CA TYR A 114 6.54 2.27 20.68
C TYR A 114 6.03 3.52 21.43
N ARG A 115 5.17 3.35 22.45
CA ARG A 115 4.66 4.48 23.24
C ARG A 115 5.77 5.19 23.99
N GLU A 116 6.72 4.44 24.53
CA GLU A 116 7.89 4.96 25.27
C GLU A 116 8.96 5.53 24.33
N TYR A 117 8.94 5.17 23.05
CA TYR A 117 9.85 5.73 22.06
C TYR A 117 9.71 7.26 21.95
N ALA A 118 10.82 7.96 22.20
CA ALA A 118 10.85 9.42 22.28
C ALA A 118 10.63 10.08 20.92
N ASN A 119 11.20 9.51 19.84
CA ASN A 119 11.21 10.10 18.50
C ASN A 119 10.09 9.56 17.60
N LYS A 120 8.94 9.22 18.17
CA LYS A 120 7.77 8.74 17.40
C LYS A 120 7.23 9.82 16.48
N VAL A 121 6.97 9.46 15.22
CA VAL A 121 6.43 10.38 14.20
C VAL A 121 4.92 10.57 14.37
N CYS A 122 4.19 9.49 14.68
CA CYS A 122 2.73 9.51 14.77
C CYS A 122 2.17 8.42 15.70
N PRO A 123 0.91 8.47 16.14
CA PRO A 123 0.29 7.39 16.91
C PRO A 123 0.16 6.09 16.10
N ILE A 124 0.13 4.95 16.79
CA ILE A 124 -0.25 3.65 16.20
C ILE A 124 -1.64 3.78 15.58
N GLY A 125 -1.81 3.30 14.35
CA GLY A 125 -3.04 3.43 13.59
C GLY A 125 -3.03 4.57 12.55
N SER A 126 -1.92 5.30 12.43
CA SER A 126 -1.81 6.46 11.53
C SER A 126 -1.30 6.09 10.15
N VAL A 127 -1.86 6.75 9.14
CA VAL A 127 -1.35 6.76 7.76
C VAL A 127 -1.24 8.22 7.30
N MET A 128 -0.05 8.64 6.89
CA MET A 128 0.23 9.99 6.41
C MET A 128 0.71 9.93 4.97
N THR A 129 0.00 10.56 4.04
CA THR A 129 0.35 10.58 2.63
C THR A 129 0.93 11.93 2.23
N ALA A 130 1.70 12.00 1.13
CA ALA A 130 2.28 13.26 0.65
C ALA A 130 1.25 14.39 0.39
N GLY A 131 -0.06 14.07 0.32
CA GLY A 131 -1.14 15.04 0.21
C GLY A 131 -1.58 15.69 1.53
N THR A 132 -1.08 15.26 2.70
CA THR A 132 -1.53 15.80 4.00
C THR A 132 -0.80 17.08 4.43
N THR A 133 0.22 17.53 3.70
CA THR A 133 0.93 18.78 3.98
C THR A 133 0.53 19.86 2.96
N GLY A 134 -0.32 20.79 3.36
CA GLY A 134 -1.01 21.77 2.49
C GLY A 134 -0.18 22.86 1.82
N ALA A 135 1.04 22.58 1.33
CA ALA A 135 1.95 23.60 0.81
C ALA A 135 2.46 23.42 -0.64
N ALA A 136 2.04 22.39 -1.37
CA ALA A 136 2.39 22.24 -2.78
C ALA A 136 1.31 21.49 -3.55
N THR A 137 1.25 21.68 -4.87
CA THR A 137 0.46 20.85 -5.79
C THR A 137 0.60 19.39 -5.36
N PRO A 138 -0.49 18.65 -5.08
CA PRO A 138 -0.38 17.31 -4.54
C PRO A 138 0.45 16.47 -5.50
N ALA A 139 1.67 16.12 -5.08
CA ALA A 139 2.39 15.06 -5.73
C ALA A 139 1.56 13.81 -5.40
N TYR A 140 0.77 13.34 -6.37
CA TYR A 140 -0.08 12.15 -6.23
C TYR A 140 0.78 10.88 -6.16
N LEU A 141 1.69 10.85 -5.21
CA LEU A 141 2.66 9.79 -4.99
C LEU A 141 1.99 8.69 -4.18
N PRO A 142 2.18 7.43 -4.59
CA PRO A 142 1.68 6.28 -3.87
C PRO A 142 2.64 5.95 -2.71
N ASP A 143 3.01 6.96 -1.94
CA ASP A 143 3.93 6.85 -0.81
C ASP A 143 3.22 7.32 0.46
N ALA A 144 3.43 6.58 1.54
CA ALA A 144 2.84 6.91 2.83
C ALA A 144 3.80 6.57 3.97
N TYR A 145 3.78 7.40 5.01
CA TYR A 145 4.26 6.99 6.33
C TYR A 145 3.15 6.21 7.02
N ILE A 146 3.43 4.98 7.46
CA ILE A 146 2.47 4.11 8.13
C ILE A 146 3.02 3.77 9.51
N CYS A 147 2.20 3.92 10.55
CA CYS A 147 2.45 3.35 11.87
C CYS A 147 1.31 2.39 12.23
N ALA A 148 1.61 1.10 12.33
CA ALA A 148 0.60 0.05 12.37
C ALA A 148 0.95 -1.07 13.34
N GLU A 149 -0.08 -1.71 13.90
CA GLU A 149 0.06 -2.93 14.69
C GLU A 149 0.21 -4.15 13.77
N VAL A 150 1.17 -5.03 14.09
CA VAL A 150 1.38 -6.28 13.36
C VAL A 150 0.38 -7.34 13.82
N LEU A 151 -0.48 -7.80 12.91
CA LEU A 151 -1.45 -8.86 13.20
C LEU A 151 -0.85 -10.25 12.96
N GLN A 152 -0.12 -10.40 11.86
CA GLN A 152 0.50 -11.66 11.45
C GLN A 152 1.82 -11.37 10.76
N THR A 153 2.74 -12.33 10.75
CA THR A 153 4.00 -12.19 10.03
C THR A 153 4.55 -13.55 9.60
N GLN A 154 5.33 -13.54 8.52
CA GLN A 154 6.03 -14.70 8.00
C GLN A 154 7.30 -14.27 7.27
N VAL A 155 8.34 -15.09 7.33
CA VAL A 155 9.56 -14.94 6.52
C VAL A 155 9.43 -15.81 5.28
N PHE A 156 9.78 -15.24 4.14
CA PHE A 156 9.79 -15.92 2.85
C PHE A 156 11.16 -15.82 2.20
N GLU A 157 11.52 -16.85 1.44
CA GLU A 157 12.67 -16.80 0.53
C GLU A 157 12.14 -16.54 -0.88
N ASN A 158 12.67 -15.56 -1.59
CA ASN A 158 12.37 -15.39 -3.01
C ASN A 158 13.09 -16.51 -3.80
N PRO A 159 12.38 -17.42 -4.47
CA PRO A 159 13.01 -18.58 -5.11
C PRO A 159 13.85 -18.26 -6.34
N TYR A 160 13.78 -17.03 -6.87
CA TYR A 160 14.61 -16.61 -8.00
C TYR A 160 15.89 -15.90 -7.56
N THR A 161 15.85 -15.16 -6.45
CA THR A 161 17.02 -14.39 -5.96
C THR A 161 17.68 -15.02 -4.75
N HIS A 162 17.03 -15.99 -4.09
CA HIS A 162 17.41 -16.59 -2.80
C HIS A 162 17.55 -15.57 -1.66
N TYR A 163 16.99 -14.37 -1.84
CA TYR A 163 16.95 -13.35 -0.80
C TYR A 163 15.70 -13.54 0.05
N TYR A 164 15.87 -13.30 1.35
CA TYR A 164 14.79 -13.36 2.31
C TYR A 164 14.10 -12.01 2.40
N PHE A 165 12.78 -12.05 2.53
CA PHE A 165 11.98 -10.89 2.90
C PHE A 165 11.01 -11.31 3.99
N GLN A 166 10.67 -10.37 4.86
CA GLN A 166 9.63 -10.58 5.85
C GLN A 166 8.36 -9.86 5.42
N TRP A 167 7.25 -10.60 5.48
CA TRP A 167 5.92 -10.08 5.29
C TRP A 167 5.21 -9.93 6.63
N ALA A 168 4.36 -8.92 6.75
CA ALA A 168 3.44 -8.77 7.85
C ALA A 168 2.08 -8.25 7.37
N LEU A 169 0.99 -8.83 7.87
CA LEU A 169 -0.31 -8.20 7.82
C LEU A 169 -0.41 -7.22 8.98
N VAL A 170 -0.65 -5.94 8.69
CA VAL A 170 -0.71 -4.88 9.70
C VAL A 170 -2.03 -4.12 9.65
N GLN A 171 -2.44 -3.55 10.79
CA GLN A 171 -3.63 -2.71 10.92
C GLN A 171 -3.23 -1.26 11.22
N ALA A 172 -3.64 -0.33 10.34
CA ALA A 172 -3.50 1.10 10.53
C ALA A 172 -4.87 1.79 10.49
N GLY A 173 -5.45 2.05 11.67
CA GLY A 173 -6.80 2.60 11.76
C GLY A 173 -7.79 1.62 11.15
N ALA A 174 -8.52 2.05 10.12
CA ALA A 174 -9.49 1.22 9.41
C ALA A 174 -8.95 0.50 8.15
N ALA A 175 -7.65 0.64 7.84
CA ALA A 175 -7.02 -0.06 6.72
C ALA A 175 -6.08 -1.17 7.17
N GLN A 176 -6.03 -2.23 6.38
CA GLN A 176 -5.03 -3.28 6.44
C GLN A 176 -4.02 -3.12 5.30
N PHE A 177 -2.77 -3.47 5.60
CA PHE A 177 -1.68 -3.49 4.63
C PHE A 177 -0.88 -4.78 4.76
N ASP A 178 -0.46 -5.31 3.63
CA ASP A 178 0.58 -6.32 3.52
C ASP A 178 1.94 -5.61 3.45
N VAL A 179 2.59 -5.45 4.60
CA VAL A 179 3.93 -4.87 4.69
C VAL A 179 4.95 -5.91 4.22
N CYS A 180 5.81 -5.52 3.28
CA CYS A 180 6.91 -6.35 2.79
C CYS A 180 8.22 -5.60 2.98
N VAL A 181 9.19 -6.28 3.60
CA VAL A 181 10.49 -5.70 3.96
C VAL A 181 11.60 -6.65 3.56
N ASP A 182 12.64 -6.14 2.91
CA ASP A 182 13.89 -6.89 2.71
C ASP A 182 14.47 -7.27 4.08
N ALA A 183 14.74 -8.57 4.29
CA ALA A 183 15.28 -9.02 5.58
C ALA A 183 16.65 -8.41 5.89
N ALA A 184 17.40 -7.98 4.86
CA ALA A 184 18.71 -7.36 5.02
C ALA A 184 18.67 -5.96 5.65
N ILE A 185 17.51 -5.27 5.64
CA ILE A 185 17.36 -3.94 6.26
C ILE A 185 16.71 -3.99 7.63
N LEU A 186 16.27 -5.16 8.09
CA LEU A 186 15.65 -5.32 9.40
C LEU A 186 16.72 -5.42 10.50
N GLU A 187 16.66 -4.52 11.48
CA GLU A 187 17.49 -4.62 12.70
C GLU A 187 17.00 -5.75 13.62
N ILE A 188 15.69 -5.93 13.68
CA ILE A 188 15.00 -7.01 14.39
C ILE A 188 13.82 -7.52 13.53
N PRO A 189 13.41 -8.79 13.66
CA PRO A 189 12.27 -9.30 12.91
C PRO A 189 10.96 -8.64 13.36
N MET A 190 10.02 -8.49 12.42
CA MET A 190 8.63 -8.15 12.77
C MET A 190 8.00 -9.28 13.60
N VAL A 191 7.19 -8.94 14.59
CA VAL A 191 6.50 -9.91 15.46
C VAL A 191 5.04 -9.54 15.60
N ALA A 192 4.15 -10.54 15.68
CA ALA A 192 2.73 -10.30 15.94
C ALA A 192 2.52 -9.63 17.30
N GLY A 193 1.62 -8.64 17.36
CA GLY A 193 1.43 -7.74 18.51
C GLY A 193 2.46 -6.60 18.60
N GLY A 194 3.51 -6.63 17.77
CA GLY A 194 4.47 -5.54 17.63
C GLY A 194 3.93 -4.39 16.79
N VAL A 195 4.79 -3.40 16.54
CA VAL A 195 4.50 -2.21 15.76
C VAL A 195 5.53 -2.04 14.65
N VAL A 196 5.06 -1.67 13.47
CA VAL A 196 5.90 -1.14 12.39
C VAL A 196 5.64 0.34 12.20
N ALA A 197 6.68 1.12 11.96
CA ALA A 197 6.58 2.54 11.64
C ALA A 197 7.62 2.93 10.58
N GLY A 198 7.23 3.58 9.48
CA GLY A 198 8.19 3.95 8.43
C GLY A 198 7.53 4.46 7.15
N ASN A 199 8.36 4.73 6.14
CA ASN A 199 7.88 5.11 4.81
C ASN A 199 7.78 3.91 3.87
N PHE A 200 6.65 3.84 3.17
CA PHE A 200 6.32 2.75 2.28
C PHE A 200 5.91 3.27 0.91
N HIS A 201 6.26 2.49 -0.12
CA HIS A 201 5.60 2.57 -1.41
C HIS A 201 4.35 1.66 -1.39
N ILE A 202 3.22 2.20 -1.84
CA ILE A 202 1.92 1.55 -1.77
C ILE A 202 1.49 1.09 -3.16
N SER A 203 1.37 -0.23 -3.32
CA SER A 203 0.67 -0.81 -4.46
C SER A 203 -0.64 -1.43 -4.00
N GLY A 204 -1.63 -1.48 -4.87
CA GLY A 204 -2.94 -2.04 -4.51
C GLY A 204 -3.68 -2.62 -5.70
N ARG A 205 -4.38 -3.73 -5.44
CA ARG A 205 -5.22 -4.40 -6.42
C ARG A 205 -6.66 -4.40 -5.96
N ILE A 206 -7.55 -4.11 -6.89
CA ILE A 206 -8.99 -4.16 -6.62
C ILE A 206 -9.39 -5.63 -6.56
N VAL A 207 -10.05 -6.01 -5.46
CA VAL A 207 -10.55 -7.36 -5.27
C VAL A 207 -11.90 -7.45 -5.96
N LEU A 208 -11.94 -8.19 -7.07
CA LEU A 208 -13.17 -8.46 -7.80
C LEU A 208 -13.82 -9.70 -7.20
N GLU A 209 -15.11 -9.60 -6.89
CA GLU A 209 -15.96 -10.73 -6.48
C GLU A 209 -16.39 -11.57 -7.69
#